data_AF-A0A917XH00-F1
#
_entry.id   AF-A0A917XH00-F1
#
_cell.length_a   1.000
_cell.length_b   1.000
_cell.length_c   1.000
_cell.angle_alpha   90.00
_cell.angle_beta   90.00
_cell.angle_gamma   90.00
#
_symmetry.space_group_name_H-M   'P 1'
#
loop_
_entity.id
_entity.type
_entity.pdbx_description
1 polymer ?
#
loop_
_entity_poly.entity_id
_entity_poly.type
_entity_poly.pdbx_seq_one_letter_code
_entity_poly.pdbx_strand_id
1 'polypeptide(L)' 'MQVTDRYGTAQAMAWDRIHLRLPARGTRIDHESELPVIEDTLIRLAVDRLPGRGPRLPDCPSGCGPPIPA' A
#
# COMPACT_ATOMS: atom_id res chain seq x y z
N MET A 1 -1.28 -8.87 19.44
CA MET A 1 -0.23 -9.57 18.67
C MET A 1 -0.88 -10.76 17.97
N GLN A 2 -0.62 -10.96 16.68
CA GLN A 2 -1.13 -12.10 15.92
C GLN A 2 0.02 -12.81 15.20
N VAL A 3 0.07 -14.14 15.26
CA VAL A 3 1.07 -14.92 14.52
C VAL A 3 0.53 -15.23 13.12
N THR A 4 1.38 -15.02 12.10
CA THR A 4 1.06 -15.27 10.70
C THR A 4 2.19 -16.04 10.03
N ASP A 5 1.85 -16.97 9.14
CA ASP A 5 2.86 -17.69 8.35
C ASP A 5 3.64 -16.76 7.41
N ARG A 6 2.97 -15.76 6.84
CA ARG A 6 3.57 -14.88 5.84
C ARG A 6 4.51 -13.83 6.45
N TYR A 7 4.20 -13.29 7.63
CA TYR A 7 4.91 -12.15 8.22
C TYR A 7 5.59 -12.43 9.57
N GLY A 8 5.38 -13.62 10.14
CA GLY A 8 5.74 -13.90 11.53
C GLY A 8 4.75 -13.24 12.50
N THR A 9 5.24 -12.80 13.65
CA THR A 9 4.47 -12.02 14.62
C THR A 9 4.14 -10.66 14.03
N ALA A 10 2.85 -10.33 14.00
CA ALA A 10 2.33 -9.05 13.56
C ALA A 10 1.72 -8.29 14.74
N GLN A 11 2.13 -7.03 14.89
CA GLN A 11 1.53 -6.06 15.80
C GLN A 11 0.93 -4.91 15.03
N ALA A 12 -0.38 -4.71 15.19
CA ALA A 12 -1.03 -3.48 14.77
C ALA A 12 -1.04 -2.48 15.93
N MET A 13 -0.70 -1.23 15.63
CA MET A 13 -0.81 -0.08 16.52
C MET A 13 -1.64 0.99 15.82
N ALA A 14 -2.53 1.63 16.55
CA ALA A 14 -3.38 2.72 16.05
C ALA A 14 -3.14 3.98 16.90
N TRP A 15 -3.02 5.11 16.23
CA TRP A 15 -3.02 6.43 16.86
C TRP A 15 -4.15 7.25 16.24
N ASP A 16 -5.11 7.65 17.07
CA ASP A 16 -6.24 8.47 16.65
C ASP A 16 -5.85 9.96 16.63
N ARG A 17 -6.56 10.75 15.81
CA ARG A 17 -6.39 12.20 15.68
C ARG A 17 -5.01 12.64 15.21
N ILE A 18 -4.37 11.80 14.40
CA ILE A 18 -3.16 12.20 13.69
C ILE A 18 -3.59 12.94 12.43
N HIS A 19 -3.45 14.26 12.43
CA HIS A 19 -3.74 15.09 11.26
C HIS A 19 -2.66 14.90 10.19
N LEU A 20 -2.90 14.02 9.22
CA LEU A 20 -1.97 13.81 8.12
C LEU A 20 -2.01 15.03 7.19
N ARG A 21 -0.95 15.86 7.24
CA ARG A 21 -0.79 16.92 6.25
C ARG A 21 -0.47 16.28 4.90
N LEU A 22 -1.42 16.34 3.97
CA LEU A 22 -1.20 15.88 2.60
C LEU A 22 -0.12 16.76 1.92
N PRO A 23 0.99 16.18 1.42
CA PRO A 23 2.09 16.95 0.83
C PRO A 23 1.79 17.46 -0.58
N ALA A 24 0.74 16.94 -1.23
CA ALA A 24 0.29 17.36 -2.54
C ALA A 24 -1.24 17.19 -2.67
N ARG A 25 -1.85 18.04 -3.49
CA ARG A 25 -3.21 17.81 -4.00
C ARG A 25 -3.13 16.69 -5.05
N GLY A 26 -4.03 15.71 -5.00
CA GLY A 26 -4.15 14.68 -6.05
C GLY A 26 -4.65 15.26 -7.39
N THR A 27 -5.40 14.50 -8.18
CA THR A 27 -5.98 14.93 -9.49
C THR A 27 -6.99 16.09 -9.41
N ARG A 28 -7.16 16.71 -8.23
CA ARG A 28 -8.04 17.84 -7.98
C ARG A 28 -7.26 19.14 -8.11
N ILE A 29 -6.90 19.48 -9.35
CA ILE A 29 -5.99 20.58 -9.71
C ILE A 29 -6.68 21.95 -9.59
N ASP A 30 -7.99 22.04 -9.90
CA ASP A 30 -8.71 23.33 -10.01
C ASP A 30 -9.65 23.67 -8.85
N HIS A 31 -9.53 23.02 -7.69
CA HIS A 31 -10.41 23.31 -6.55
C HIS A 31 -9.72 24.19 -5.50
N GLU A 32 -10.02 25.48 -5.52
CA GLU A 32 -9.51 26.54 -4.63
C GLU A 32 -10.09 26.50 -3.19
N SER A 33 -10.51 25.34 -2.67
CA SER A 33 -10.90 25.25 -1.26
C SER A 33 -9.69 25.04 -0.35
N GLU A 34 -9.85 25.39 0.92
CA GLU A 34 -8.94 24.95 1.97
C GLU A 34 -8.88 23.42 1.99
N LEU A 35 -7.69 22.88 2.28
CA LEU A 35 -7.52 21.43 2.40
C LEU A 35 -8.29 20.97 3.64
N PRO A 36 -9.16 19.96 3.54
CA PRO A 36 -9.85 19.46 4.71
C PRO A 36 -8.82 18.90 5.70
N VAL A 37 -8.98 19.28 6.97
CA VAL A 37 -8.31 18.62 8.08
C VAL A 37 -9.09 17.34 8.33
N ILE A 38 -8.53 16.21 7.90
CA ILE A 38 -9.15 14.89 8.06
C ILE A 38 -8.77 14.35 9.44
N GLU A 39 -9.77 13.96 10.22
CA GLU A 39 -9.58 13.18 11.45
C GLU A 39 -9.15 11.77 11.04
N ASP A 40 -7.84 11.55 11.00
CA ASP A 40 -7.25 10.29 10.56
C ASP A 40 -6.74 9.44 11.72
N THR A 41 -6.85 8.12 11.55
CA THR A 41 -6.20 7.12 12.40
C THR A 41 -4.96 6.59 11.69
N LEU A 42 -3.79 6.79 12.28
CA LEU A 42 -2.55 6.22 11.77
C LEU A 42 -2.44 4.76 12.21
N ILE A 43 -2.27 3.84 11.27
CA ILE A 43 -2.06 2.41 11.56
C ILE A 43 -0.61 2.05 11.22
N ARG A 44 0.14 1.55 12.21
CA ARG A 44 1.47 0.93 11.99
C ARG A 44 1.36 -0.57 12.16
N LEU A 45 1.88 -1.30 11.18
CA LEU A 45 2.06 -2.74 11.24
C LEU A 45 3.55 -3.06 11.46
N ALA A 46 3.90 -3.59 12.63
CA ALA A 46 5.22 -4.13 12.90
C ALA A 46 5.20 -5.64 12.69
N VAL A 47 6.12 -6.14 11.86
CA VAL A 47 6.23 -7.56 11.49
C VAL A 47 7.67 -8.04 11.56
N ASP A 48 7.86 -9.34 11.81
CA ASP A 48 9.18 -9.96 11.86
C ASP A 48 9.85 -10.01 10.48
N ARG A 49 9.07 -10.24 9.41
CA ARG A 49 9.58 -10.30 8.04
C ARG A 49 8.60 -9.76 7.00
N LEU A 50 9.13 -9.14 5.96
CA LEU A 50 8.37 -8.78 4.77
C LEU A 50 8.46 -9.90 3.73
N PRO A 51 7.33 -10.42 3.24
CA PRO A 51 7.29 -11.36 2.13
C PRO A 51 7.54 -10.60 0.83
N GLY A 52 8.38 -11.13 -0.06
CA GLY A 52 8.50 -10.58 -1.42
C GLY A 52 9.84 -9.99 -1.81
N ARG A 53 10.95 -10.57 -1.35
CA ARG A 53 12.19 -10.55 -2.14
C ARG A 53 12.48 -11.93 -2.72
N GLY A 54 11.49 -12.48 -3.43
CA GLY A 54 11.76 -13.54 -4.39
C GLY A 54 12.56 -12.96 -5.56
N PRO A 55 13.31 -13.78 -6.32
CA PRO A 55 13.95 -13.29 -7.54
C PRO A 55 12.91 -12.62 -8.42
N ARG A 56 13.27 -11.49 -9.04
CA ARG A 56 12.46 -10.95 -10.14
C ARG A 56 12.33 -12.12 -11.12
N LEU A 57 11.10 -12.54 -11.41
CA LEU A 57 10.89 -13.47 -12.50
C LEU A 57 11.51 -12.83 -13.74
N PRO A 58 12.30 -13.57 -14.54
CA PRO A 58 12.78 -13.05 -15.80
C PRO A 58 11.57 -12.56 -16.61
N ASP A 59 11.74 -11.45 -17.33
CA ASP A 59 10.70 -10.93 -18.21
C ASP A 59 10.15 -12.08 -19.05
N CYS A 60 8.83 -12.29 -19.02
CA CYS A 60 8.20 -13.25 -19.90
C CYS A 60 8.66 -12.91 -21.33
N PRO A 61 9.29 -13.83 -22.08
CA PRO A 61 9.54 -13.58 -23.49
C PRO A 61 8.17 -13.40 -24.14
N SER A 62 7.90 -12.17 -24.56
CA SER A 62 6.65 -11.75 -25.20
C SER A 62 6.30 -12.75 -26.30
N GLY A 63 5.31 -13.60 -26.08
CA GLY A 63 4.89 -14.58 -27.08
C GLY A 63 4.09 -15.79 -26.59
N CYS A 64 4.14 -16.18 -25.32
CA CYS A 64 3.33 -17.30 -24.82
C CYS A 64 1.92 -16.86 -24.39
N GLY A 65 1.14 -16.32 -25.32
CA GLY A 65 -0.32 -16.24 -25.20
C GLY A 65 -0.96 -17.31 -26.09
N PRO A 66 -2.07 -17.95 -25.69
CA PRO A 66 -2.85 -18.75 -26.63
C PRO A 66 -3.31 -17.85 -27.79
N PRO A 67 -3.42 -18.37 -29.03
CA PRO A 67 -3.84 -17.57 -30.17
C PRO A 67 -5.23 -16.97 -29.90
N ILE A 68 -5.37 -15.66 -30.18
CA ILE A 68 -6.67 -14.98 -30.12
C ILE A 68 -7.51 -15.55 -31.28
N PRO A 69 -8.70 -16.12 -31.03
CA PRO A 69 -9.55 -16.62 -32.10
C PRO A 69 -10.01 -15.45 -32.99
N ALA A 70 -10.06 -15.72 -34.30
CA ALA A 70 -10.54 -14.79 -35.33
C ALA A 70 -12.04 -14.49 -35.21
#